data_AF-A0A4V3C585-F1
#
_entry.id   AF-A0A4V3C585-F1
#
_cell.length_a   1.000
_cell.length_b   1.000
_cell.length_c   1.000
_cell.angle_alpha   90.00
_cell.angle_beta   90.00
_cell.angle_gamma   90.00
#
_symmetry.space_group_name_H-M   'P 1'
#
loop_
_entity.id
_entity.type
_entity.pdbx_description
1 polymer ?
#
loop_
_entity_poly.entity_id
_entity_poly.type
_entity_poly.pdbx_seq_one_letter_code
_entity_poly.pdbx_strand_id
1 'polypeptide(L)'
;MDNTYQTLQTLYRIVREETHPEQYLCTPREMVLHSTFGWDLIHKHLISLAEEGLVILQQLDTPHCYITPEGIELVRSAIPEETEKAGVGLVLNEKLV
;
A
#
# COMPACT_ATOMS: atom_id res chain seq x y z
N MET A 1 -15.71 -2.03 5.52
CA MET A 1 -14.32 -1.59 5.75
C MET A 1 -13.71 -1.42 4.38
N ASP A 2 -13.25 -0.21 4.07
CA ASP A 2 -12.74 0.11 2.73
C ASP A 2 -11.37 -0.56 2.56
N ASN A 3 -11.29 -1.56 1.70
CA ASN A 3 -10.05 -2.26 1.39
C ASN A 3 -9.07 -1.37 0.61
N THR A 4 -9.54 -0.23 0.09
CA THR A 4 -8.77 0.81 -0.60
C THR A 4 -7.60 1.31 0.24
N TYR A 5 -7.86 1.64 1.52
CA TYR A 5 -6.81 2.13 2.42
C TYR A 5 -5.81 1.04 2.84
N GLN A 6 -6.19 -0.25 2.76
CA GLN A 6 -5.21 -1.34 2.96
C GLN A 6 -4.19 -1.40 1.81
N THR A 7 -4.60 -1.06 0.58
CA THR A 7 -3.67 -0.92 -0.54
C THR A 7 -2.71 0.26 -0.31
N LEU A 8 -3.19 1.39 0.20
CA LEU A 8 -2.34 2.53 0.57
C LEU A 8 -1.34 2.16 1.67
N GLN A 9 -1.80 1.47 2.72
CA GLN A 9 -0.93 0.95 3.80
C GLN A 9 0.12 -0.02 3.27
N THR A 10 -0.25 -0.86 2.31
CA THR A 10 0.68 -1.80 1.67
C THR A 10 1.76 -1.04 0.90
N LEU A 11 1.36 -0.05 0.09
CA LEU A 11 2.30 0.80 -0.64
C LEU A 11 3.26 1.52 0.33
N TYR A 12 2.73 2.15 1.37
CA TYR A 12 3.54 2.78 2.41
C TYR A 12 4.51 1.79 3.06
N ARG A 13 4.08 0.56 3.35
CA ARG A 13 4.94 -0.48 3.94
C ARG A 13 6.07 -0.91 2.99
N ILE A 14 5.87 -0.89 1.67
CA ILE A 14 6.92 -1.18 0.71
C ILE A 14 7.97 -0.06 0.72
N VAL A 15 7.53 1.20 0.75
CA VAL A 15 8.42 2.35 0.56
C VAL A 15 8.97 2.96 1.86
N ARG A 16 8.43 2.62 3.04
CA ARG A 16 8.83 3.24 4.33
C ARG A 16 10.30 3.06 4.72
N GLU A 17 10.98 2.06 4.17
CA GLU A 17 12.39 1.80 4.43
C GLU A 17 13.32 2.55 3.46
N GLU A 18 12.76 3.19 2.45
CA GLU A 18 13.49 3.97 1.44
C GLU A 18 13.81 5.38 1.95
N THR A 19 14.96 5.92 1.54
CA THR A 19 15.39 7.28 1.90
C THR A 19 14.43 8.36 1.38
N HIS A 20 13.77 8.10 0.24
CA HIS A 20 12.83 8.99 -0.44
C HIS A 20 11.58 8.21 -0.90
N PRO A 21 10.63 7.92 0.01
CA PRO A 21 9.46 7.09 -0.30
C PRO A 21 8.57 7.69 -1.40
N GLU A 22 8.48 9.02 -1.48
CA GLU A 22 7.72 9.75 -2.50
C GLU A 22 8.33 9.67 -3.92
N GLN A 23 9.59 9.24 -4.04
CA GLN A 23 10.28 9.06 -5.32
C GLN A 23 10.32 7.60 -5.75
N TYR A 24 9.79 6.69 -4.94
CA TYR A 24 9.88 5.26 -5.20
C TYR A 24 8.84 4.82 -6.23
N LEU A 25 9.33 4.27 -7.34
CA LEU A 25 8.54 3.66 -8.40
C LEU A 25 8.08 2.26 -7.99
N CYS A 26 6.90 2.15 -7.38
CA CYS A 26 6.35 0.85 -7.03
C CYS A 26 5.73 0.18 -8.26
N THR A 27 6.14 -1.06 -8.52
CA THR A 27 5.64 -1.86 -9.64
C THR A 27 4.38 -2.65 -9.24
N PRO A 28 3.55 -3.07 -10.22
CA PRO A 28 2.40 -3.93 -9.98
C PRO A 28 2.78 -5.24 -9.29
N ARG A 29 3.95 -5.74 -9.67
CA ARG A 29 4.51 -6.99 -9.14
C ARG A 29 4.78 -6.87 -7.66
N GLU A 30 5.41 -5.80 -7.21
CA GLU A 30 5.70 -5.56 -5.79
C GLU A 30 4.41 -5.38 -4.99
N MET A 31 3.46 -4.61 -5.52
CA MET A 31 2.15 -4.45 -4.89
C MET A 31 1.44 -5.80 -4.67
N VAL A 32 1.45 -6.68 -5.68
CA VAL A 32 0.85 -8.03 -5.57
C VAL A 32 1.64 -8.91 -4.60
N LEU A 33 2.97 -8.80 -4.55
CA LEU A 33 3.80 -9.59 -3.64
C LEU A 33 3.58 -9.23 -2.16
N HIS A 34 3.27 -7.97 -1.87
CA HIS A 34 3.08 -7.46 -0.51
C HIS A 34 1.60 -7.33 -0.12
N SER A 35 0.66 -7.65 -1.01
CA SER A 35 -0.78 -7.59 -0.76
C SER A 35 -1.43 -8.97 -0.84
N THR A 36 -2.58 -9.13 -0.19
CA THR A 36 -3.44 -10.30 -0.36
C THR A 36 -4.40 -10.17 -1.55
N PHE A 37 -4.41 -8.99 -2.19
CA PHE A 37 -5.28 -8.67 -3.32
C PHE A 37 -4.60 -8.98 -4.66
N GLY A 38 -5.39 -9.36 -5.66
CA GLY A 38 -4.93 -9.46 -7.04
C GLY A 38 -4.73 -8.09 -7.69
N TRP A 39 -3.96 -8.05 -8.78
CA TRP A 39 -3.61 -6.80 -9.47
C TRP A 39 -4.84 -5.99 -9.91
N ASP A 40 -5.88 -6.61 -10.47
CA ASP A 40 -7.09 -5.89 -10.89
C ASP A 40 -7.74 -5.09 -9.75
N LEU A 41 -7.79 -5.67 -8.55
CA LEU A 41 -8.36 -5.01 -7.38
C LEU A 41 -7.42 -3.93 -6.83
N ILE A 42 -6.12 -4.21 -6.77
CA ILE A 42 -5.10 -3.23 -6.40
C ILE A 42 -5.17 -2.02 -7.33
N HIS A 43 -5.23 -2.24 -8.63
CA HIS A 43 -5.29 -1.19 -9.63
C HIS A 43 -6.55 -0.34 -9.46
N LYS A 44 -7.71 -0.96 -9.20
CA LYS A 44 -8.94 -0.23 -8.86
C LYS A 44 -8.77 0.64 -7.62
N HIS A 45 -8.17 0.11 -6.55
CA HIS A 45 -7.90 0.89 -5.35
C HIS A 45 -6.92 2.05 -5.63
N LEU A 46 -5.86 1.80 -6.40
CA LEU A 46 -4.88 2.82 -6.76
C LEU A 46 -5.51 3.96 -7.58
N ILE A 47 -6.47 3.65 -8.46
CA ILE A 47 -7.23 4.68 -9.18
C ILE A 47 -8.01 5.56 -8.19
N SER A 48 -8.75 4.95 -7.26
CA SER A 48 -9.50 5.72 -6.25
C SER A 48 -8.59 6.55 -5.35
N LEU A 49 -7.46 5.98 -4.91
CA LEU A 49 -6.46 6.70 -4.12
C LEU A 49 -5.82 7.85 -4.92
N ALA A 50 -5.69 7.72 -6.23
CA ALA A 50 -5.17 8.76 -7.10
C ALA A 50 -6.18 9.91 -7.27
N GLU A 51 -7.48 9.60 -7.34
CA GLU A 51 -8.56 10.60 -7.32
C GLU A 51 -8.56 11.40 -6.00
N GLU A 52 -8.15 10.77 -4.89
CA GLU A 52 -7.96 11.41 -3.58
C GLU A 52 -6.63 12.16 -3.43
N GLY A 53 -5.71 12.05 -4.39
CA GLY A 53 -4.37 12.67 -4.33
C GLY A 53 -3.39 11.97 -3.37
N LEU A 54 -3.67 10.74 -2.96
CA LEU A 54 -2.85 9.96 -2.00
C LEU A 54 -1.77 9.13 -2.69
N VAL A 55 -1.95 8.85 -3.99
CA VAL A 55 -0.97 8.17 -4.84
C VAL A 55 -0.94 8.80 -6.22
N ILE A 56 0.16 8.63 -6.94
CA ILE A 56 0.28 9.02 -8.34
C ILE A 56 0.45 7.74 -9.16
N LEU A 57 -0.44 7.51 -10.11
CA LEU A 57 -0.30 6.46 -11.11
C LEU A 57 0.46 7.02 -12.31
N GLN A 58 1.53 6.35 -12.72
CA GLN A 58 2.29 6.70 -13.90
C GLN A 58 2.37 5.49 -14.85
N GLN A 59 1.88 5.67 -16.07
CA GLN A 59 2.05 4.68 -17.13
C GLN A 59 3.34 4.99 -17.89
N LEU A 60 4.36 4.15 -17.69
CA LEU A 60 5.58 4.11 -18.50
C LEU A 60 5.46 2.91 -19.47
N ASP A 61 6.44 2.02 -19.52
CA ASP A 61 6.31 0.72 -20.20
C ASP A 61 5.38 -0.25 -19.45
N THR A 62 5.34 -0.12 -18.13
CA THR A 62 4.40 -0.82 -17.23
C THR A 62 3.71 0.18 -16.33
N PRO A 63 2.51 -0.13 -15.79
CA PRO A 63 1.85 0.76 -14.83
C PRO A 63 2.68 0.80 -13.55
N HIS A 64 3.05 1.99 -13.09
CA HIS A 64 3.76 2.21 -11.84
C HIS A 64 2.96 3.15 -10.94
N CYS A 65 3.25 3.12 -9.64
CA CYS A 65 2.67 4.05 -8.71
C CYS A 65 3.68 4.58 -7.69
N TYR A 66 3.43 5.81 -7.25
CA TYR A 66 4.17 6.48 -6.18
C TYR A 66 3.18 6.86 -5.09
N ILE A 67 3.63 6.83 -3.84
CA ILE A 67 2.85 7.43 -2.75
C ILE A 67 3.12 8.94 -2.71
N THR A 68 2.09 9.75 -2.46
CA THR A 68 2.28 11.19 -2.24
C THR A 68 2.65 11.47 -0.77
N PRO A 69 3.23 12.64 -0.46
CA PRO A 69 3.40 13.08 0.91
C PRO A 69 2.10 13.00 1.72
N GLU A 70 0.98 13.42 1.12
CA GLU A 70 -0.35 13.38 1.71
C GLU A 70 -0.80 11.93 2.01
N GLY A 71 -0.51 10.99 1.11
CA GLY A 71 -0.74 9.57 1.33
C GLY A 71 0.06 9.01 2.51
N ILE A 72 1.32 9.43 2.64
CA ILE A 72 2.19 9.06 3.76
C ILE A 72 1.62 9.61 5.07
N GLU A 73 1.27 10.90 5.12
CA GLU A 73 0.73 11.55 6.32
C GLU A 73 -0.59 10.93 6.77
N LEU A 74 -1.46 10.56 5.83
CA LEU A 74 -2.72 9.87 6.14
C LEU A 74 -2.46 8.51 6.80
N VAL A 75 -1.57 7.69 6.24
CA VAL A 75 -1.24 6.38 6.80
C VAL A 75 -0.60 6.51 8.18
N ARG A 76 0.33 7.47 8.35
CA ARG A 76 0.98 7.74 9.64
C ARG A 76 0.00 8.22 10.70
N SER A 77 -0.99 9.04 10.30
CA SER A 77 -2.04 9.51 11.21
C SER A 77 -3.08 8.43 11.55
N ALA A 78 -3.25 7.44 10.67
CA ALA A 78 -4.18 6.32 10.85
C ALA A 78 -3.57 5.13 11.63
N ILE A 79 -2.25 5.01 11.67
CA ILE A 79 -1.54 3.99 12.47
C ILE A 79 -1.16 4.63 13.82
N PRO A 80 -1.83 4.32 14.94
CA PRO A 80 -1.29 4.66 16.25
C PRO A 80 0.09 3.99 16.39
N GLU A 81 1.09 4.72 16.90
CA GLU A 81 2.52 4.35 17.03
C GLU A 81 2.82 3.09 17.90
N GLU A 82 1.95 2.08 17.96
CA GLU A 82 2.08 0.91 18.83
C GLU A 82 2.42 -0.41 18.11
N THR A 83 2.83 -0.42 16.84
CA THR A 83 3.22 -1.70 16.20
C THR A 83 4.36 -1.58 15.19
N GLU A 84 5.49 -1.00 15.59
CA GLU A 84 6.75 -1.09 14.83
C GLU A 84 7.61 -2.31 15.20
N LYS A 85 7.07 -3.27 15.96
CA LYS A 85 7.71 -4.57 16.21
C LYS A 85 6.75 -5.75 16.11
N ALA A 86 6.23 -6.00 14.91
CA ALA A 86 5.70 -7.33 14.58
C ALA A 86 6.06 -7.63 13.14
N GLY A 87 7.17 -8.34 12.96
CA GLY A 87 7.42 -9.07 11.72
C GLY A 87 6.26 -10.02 11.42
N VAL A 88 6.02 -10.25 10.13
CA VAL A 88 5.40 -11.45 9.56
C VAL A 88 4.36 -12.14 10.48
N GLY A 89 3.12 -11.69 10.39
CA GLY A 89 1.97 -12.32 11.05
C GLY A 89 0.87 -12.59 10.04
N LEU A 90 1.09 -13.58 9.17
CA LEU A 90 0.04 -14.18 8.36
C LEU A 90 -1.02 -14.75 9.33
N VAL A 91 -2.21 -14.17 9.37
CA VAL A 91 -3.35 -14.73 10.08
C VAL A 91 -3.90 -15.88 9.24
N LEU A 92 -3.73 -17.12 9.71
CA LEU A 92 -4.66 -18.21 9.40
C LEU A 92 -5.18 -18.77 10.72
N ASN A 93 -6.35 -18.26 11.09
CA ASN A 93 -7.25 -18.89 12.05
C ASN A 93 -7.86 -20.13 11.39
N GLU A 94 -7.70 -21.30 11.99
CA GLU A 94 -8.71 -22.35 11.90
C GLU A 94 -9.04 -22.85 13.31
N LYS A 95 -10.17 -22.33 13.82
CA LYS A 95 -10.92 -22.97 14.91
C LYS A 95 -11.42 -24.32 14.37
N LEU A 96 -11.04 -25.43 14.99
CA LEU A 96 -11.88 -26.62 15.02
C LEU A 96 -12.11 -27.06 16.46
N VAL A 97 -13.37 -27.43 16.68
CA VAL A 97 -14.05 -27.85 17.91
C VAL A 97 -13.46 -29.14 18.48
#